data_AF-A0A836D9S1-F1
#
_entry.id   AF-A0A836D9S1-F1
#
_cell.length_a   1.000
_cell.length_b   1.000
_cell.length_c   1.000
_cell.angle_alpha   90.00
_cell.angle_beta   90.00
_cell.angle_gamma   90.00
#
_symmetry.space_group_name_H-M   'P 1'
#
loop_
_entity.id
_entity.type
_entity.pdbx_description
1 polymer ?
#
loop_
_entity_poly.entity_id
_entity_poly.type
_entity_poly.pdbx_seq_one_letter_code
_entity_poly.pdbx_strand_id
1 'polypeptide(L)' 'MLKKIEISQHATYTCLSCGKSMMKRQAAGTRHCDSFMKMAAGGARTYNTASAVTVQSAIKRRKKLKDQ' A
#
# COMPACT_ATOMS: atom_id res chain seq x y z
N MET A 1 16.00 -10.76 -11.72
CA MET A 1 15.38 -9.54 -11.15
C MET A 1 13.97 -9.25 -11.68
N LEU A 2 13.73 -9.26 -13.00
CA LEU A 2 12.42 -8.96 -13.60
C LEU A 2 11.29 -9.85 -13.07
N LYS A 3 11.53 -11.16 -12.96
CA LYS A 3 10.55 -12.11 -12.41
C LYS A 3 10.05 -11.73 -11.00
N LYS A 4 10.93 -11.27 -10.11
CA LYS A 4 10.54 -10.84 -8.76
C LYS A 4 9.63 -9.61 -8.78
N ILE A 5 9.92 -8.69 -9.70
CA ILE A 5 9.16 -7.45 -9.92
C ILE A 5 7.77 -7.79 -10.45
N GLU A 6 7.71 -8.67 -11.44
CA GLU A 6 6.50 -9.11 -12.10
C GLU A 6 5.57 -9.87 -11.14
N ILE A 7 6.12 -10.75 -10.30
CA ILE A 7 5.36 -11.43 -9.25
C ILE A 7 4.83 -10.39 -8.24
N SER A 8 5.68 -9.46 -7.79
CA SER A 8 5.28 -8.48 -6.76
C SER A 8 4.19 -7.52 -7.24
N GLN A 9 4.25 -7.09 -8.51
CA GLN A 9 3.27 -6.15 -9.08
C GLN A 9 1.89 -6.79 -9.30
N HIS A 10 1.84 -8.08 -9.68
CA HIS A 10 0.60 -8.82 -9.89
C HIS A 10 0.05 -9.50 -8.62
N ALA A 11 0.81 -9.48 -7.53
CA ALA A 11 0.32 -9.94 -6.24
C ALA A 11 -0.94 -9.16 -5.82
N THR A 12 -1.91 -9.89 -5.26
CA THR A 12 -3.10 -9.32 -4.67
C THR A 12 -2.87 -9.08 -3.18
N TYR A 13 -3.28 -7.93 -2.67
CA TYR A 13 -3.09 -7.54 -1.27
C TYR A 13 -4.43 -7.41 -0.55
N THR A 14 -4.38 -7.51 0.78
CA THR A 14 -5.51 -7.23 1.64
C THR A 14 -5.80 -5.73 1.66
N CYS A 15 -7.03 -5.37 1.31
CA CYS A 15 -7.49 -4.00 1.38
C CYS A 15 -7.73 -3.61 2.85
N LEU A 16 -7.08 -2.55 3.32
CA LEU A 16 -7.21 -2.09 4.71
C LEU A 16 -8.61 -1.59 5.07
N SER A 17 -9.42 -1.19 4.09
CA SER A 17 -10.78 -0.69 4.36
C SER A 17 -11.84 -1.77 4.37
N CYS A 18 -11.82 -2.72 3.42
CA CYS A 18 -12.84 -3.77 3.35
C CYS A 18 -12.38 -5.13 3.89
N GLY A 19 -11.10 -5.28 4.28
CA GLY A 19 -10.54 -6.51 4.84
C GLY A 19 -10.34 -7.66 3.84
N LYS A 20 -10.82 -7.51 2.60
CA LYS A 20 -10.73 -8.56 1.56
C LYS A 20 -9.41 -8.49 0.80
N SER A 21 -8.86 -9.64 0.40
CA SER A 21 -7.68 -9.77 -0.46
C SER A 21 -8.05 -9.52 -1.93
N MET A 22 -8.46 -8.29 -2.25
CA MET A 22 -8.91 -7.89 -3.59
C MET A 22 -8.25 -6.60 -4.08
N MET A 23 -7.16 -6.16 -3.44
CA MET A 23 -6.41 -4.98 -3.85
C MET A 23 -5.40 -5.35 -4.94
N LYS A 24 -5.64 -4.89 -6.17
CA LYS A 24 -4.81 -5.16 -7.36
C LYS A 24 -4.17 -3.88 -7.90
N ARG A 25 -3.13 -4.03 -8.72
CA ARG A 25 -2.45 -2.89 -9.37
C ARG A 25 -3.26 -2.44 -10.58
N GLN A 26 -3.60 -1.15 -10.63
CA GLN A 26 -4.20 -0.52 -11.80
C GLN A 26 -3.12 0.14 -12.67
N ALA A 27 -2.20 0.87 -12.05
CA ALA A 27 -1.07 1.52 -12.72
C ALA A 27 0.15 1.54 -11.79
N ALA A 28 1.29 2.11 -12.23
CA ALA A 28 2.42 2.34 -11.33
C ALA A 28 2.01 3.26 -10.17
N GLY A 29 2.13 2.78 -8.92
CA GLY A 29 1.79 3.56 -7.73
C GLY A 29 0.30 3.63 -7.41
N THR A 30 -0.56 3.05 -8.26
CA THR A 30 -2.01 3.12 -8.10
C THR A 30 -2.60 1.72 -8.00
N ARG A 31 -3.38 1.50 -6.94
CA ARG A 31 -4.04 0.21 -6.63
C ARG A 31 -5.55 0.41 -6.56
N HIS A 32 -6.30 -0.59 -7.01
CA HIS A 32 -7.75 -0.61 -6.99
C HIS A 32 -8.25 -1.84 -6.23
N CYS A 33 -9.28 -1.65 -5.41
CA CYS A 33 -9.96 -2.73 -4.72
C CYS A 33 -11.26 -3.10 -5.44
N ASP A 34 -11.30 -4.28 -6.05
CA ASP A 34 -12.45 -4.72 -6.86
C ASP A 34 -13.75 -4.88 -6.05
N SER A 35 -13.69 -5.06 -4.73
CA SER A 35 -14.91 -5.26 -3.93
C SER A 35 -15.52 -3.97 -3.39
N PHE A 36 -14.71 -2.95 -3.15
CA PHE A 36 -15.10 -1.71 -2.47
C PHE A 36 -14.86 -0.48 -3.35
N MET A 37 -14.41 -0.71 -4.59
CA MET A 37 -14.11 0.30 -5.62
C MET A 37 -13.18 1.42 -5.17
N LYS A 38 -12.36 1.16 -4.14
CA LYS A 38 -11.46 2.16 -3.56
C LYS A 38 -10.12 2.16 -4.27
N MET A 39 -9.69 3.35 -4.65
CA MET A 39 -8.34 3.61 -5.13
C MET A 39 -7.40 3.90 -3.96
N ALA A 40 -6.20 3.35 -3.99
CA ALA A 40 -5.15 3.61 -3.02
C ALA A 40 -3.82 3.92 -3.73
N ALA A 41 -3.13 4.95 -3.27
CA ALA A 41 -1.75 5.22 -3.66
C ALA A 41 -0.83 4.28 -2.88
N GLY A 42 0.14 3.69 -3.57
CA GLY A 42 1.08 2.73 -3.03
C GLY A 42 2.41 2.74 -3.76
N GLY A 43 3.21 1.69 -3.58
CA GLY A 43 4.45 1.52 -4.33
C GLY A 43 4.20 1.20 -5.82
N ALA A 44 5.22 1.45 -6.65
CA ALA A 44 5.17 1.10 -8.07
C ALA A 44 4.97 -0.42 -8.31
N ARG A 45 5.52 -1.25 -7.41
CA ARG A 45 5.53 -2.73 -7.50
C ARG A 45 4.89 -3.40 -6.30
N THR A 46 5.03 -2.85 -5.10
CA THR A 46 4.42 -3.38 -3.87
C THR A 46 3.30 -2.46 -3.38
N TYR A 47 2.43 -2.94 -2.50
CA TYR A 47 1.36 -2.10 -1.93
C TYR A 47 1.94 -0.98 -1.07
N ASN A 48 2.76 -1.31 -0.08
CA ASN A 48 3.52 -0.35 0.73
C ASN A 48 5.02 -0.50 0.46
N THR A 49 5.75 0.62 0.48
CA THR A 49 7.23 0.63 0.46
C THR A 49 7.75 0.73 1.89
N ALA A 50 8.93 0.16 2.18
CA ALA A 50 9.53 0.21 3.50
C ALA A 50 9.72 1.67 3.99
N SER A 51 10.20 2.55 3.10
CA SER A 51 10.37 3.97 3.42
C SER A 51 9.06 4.66 3.77
N ALA A 52 7.96 4.37 3.05
CA ALA A 52 6.65 4.94 3.37
C ALA A 52 6.16 4.49 4.76
N VAL A 53 6.36 3.21 5.12
CA VAL A 53 6.01 2.68 6.45
C VAL A 53 6.83 3.36 7.55
N THR A 54 8.13 3.57 7.33
CA THR A 54 9.01 4.28 8.28
C THR A 54 8.57 5.72 8.47
N VAL A 55 8.26 6.44 7.39
CA VAL A 55 7.79 7.83 7.45
C VAL A 55 6.45 7.92 8.18
N GLN A 56 5.49 7.04 7.89
CA GLN A 56 4.20 6.99 8.60
C GLN A 56 4.39 6.76 10.10
N SER A 57 5.29 5.86 10.49
CA SER A 57 5.61 5.57 11.89
C SER A 57 6.24 6.78 12.58
N ALA A 58 7.18 7.46 11.91
CA ALA A 58 7.80 8.67 12.41
C ALA A 58 6.81 9.82 12.59
N ILE A 59 5.89 10.02 11.62
CA ILE A 59 4.82 11.02 11.71
C ILE A 59 3.89 10.70 12.89
N LYS A 60 3.46 9.45 13.03
CA LYS A 60 2.59 9.03 14.15
C LYS A 60 3.24 9.29 15.51
N ARG A 61 4.53 8.96 15.65
CA ARG A 61 5.31 9.25 16.86
C ARG A 61 5.39 10.75 17.13
N ARG A 62 5.68 11.56 16.10
CA ARG A 62 5.77 13.02 16.23
C ARG A 62 4.45 13.66 16.63
N LYS A 63 3.31 13.16 16.13
CA LYS A 63 1.98 13.65 16.53
C LYS A 63 1.71 13.37 18.02
N LYS A 64 1.94 12.14 18.47
CA LYS A 64 1.76 11.76 19.89
C LYS A 64 2.58 12.62 20.87
N LEU A 65 3.79 13.03 20.47
CA LEU A 65 4.64 13.91 21.27
C LEU A 65 4.17 15.37 21.31
N LYS A 66 3.37 15.82 20.33
CA LYS A 66 2.77 17.17 20.32
C LYS A 66 1.49 17.26 21.14
N ASP A 67 0.78 16.14 21.27
CA ASP A 67 -0.50 16.07 21.98
C ASP A 67 -0.31 15.83 23.50
N GLN A 68 0.93 15.64 23.95
CA GLN A 68 1.36 15.70 25.36
C GLN A 68 1.82 17.11 25.71
#